data_AF-A0A553KJ89-F1
#
_entry.id   AF-A0A553KJ89-F1
#
_cell.length_a   1.000
_cell.length_b   1.000
_cell.length_c   1.000
_cell.angle_alpha   90.00
_cell.angle_beta   90.00
_cell.angle_gamma   90.00
#
_symmetry.space_group_name_H-M   'P 1'
#
loop_
_entity.id
_entity.type
_entity.pdbx_description
1 polymer ?
#
loop_
_entity_poly.entity_id
_entity_poly.type
_entity_poly.pdbx_seq_one_letter_code
_entity_poly.pdbx_strand_id
1 'polypeptide(L)'
;MPDVSSGELGAIRHFRLFDPGNTSVSIVDDFILNGDMSGDEQVEQLHSQIFNNDLDMLFGFFKKHINLYRTHHREDEQKVLFKYMPRFRRKYFFEIGSQVNDTRELLIPYRYFYRFLKALNDKQAQYNIRKDLISGLNRIFSKKLVSKSETQLLVVNEHLMIHQAISHSSLKFKEIKGRDDIDYLQSKFILQVNGCNLEVQLPVFEYLLRIANGGLFVTLKQDVEILINTFKNELIKNSDVDEYQLTVLALDNDTGVYVPHIIDLP
;
A
#
# COMPACT_ATOMS: atom_id res chain seq x y z
N MET A 1 31.21 25.17 19.20
CA MET A 1 30.33 24.14 19.77
C MET A 1 28.97 24.79 19.92
N PRO A 2 28.00 24.58 19.02
CA PRO A 2 26.65 25.10 19.21
C PRO A 2 25.87 24.13 20.11
N ASP A 3 25.18 24.69 21.10
CA ASP A 3 24.32 23.98 22.04
C ASP A 3 23.18 23.28 21.30
N VAL A 4 23.15 21.94 21.44
CA VAL A 4 22.06 21.08 20.99
C VAL A 4 20.85 21.40 21.86
N SER A 5 19.87 22.08 21.27
CA SER A 5 18.67 22.57 21.96
C SER A 5 17.87 21.42 22.58
N SER A 6 17.33 21.61 23.79
CA SER A 6 16.59 20.58 24.54
C SER A 6 15.38 19.99 23.80
N GLY A 7 14.89 20.65 22.74
CA GLY A 7 13.85 20.14 21.87
C GLY A 7 14.28 18.93 21.03
N GLU A 8 15.54 18.85 20.61
CA GLU A 8 16.07 17.70 19.85
C GLU A 8 16.21 16.46 20.75
N LEU A 9 16.61 16.65 22.02
CA LEU A 9 16.64 15.58 23.02
C LEU A 9 15.23 15.06 23.37
N GLY A 10 14.23 15.95 23.43
CA GLY A 10 12.83 15.58 23.61
C GLY A 10 12.28 14.80 22.41
N ALA A 11 12.58 15.26 21.19
CA ALA A 11 12.20 14.57 19.96
C ALA A 11 12.83 13.17 19.86
N ILE A 12 14.12 13.02 20.17
CA ILE A 12 14.80 11.71 20.20
C ILE A 12 14.16 10.78 21.25
N ARG A 13 13.75 11.31 22.41
CA ARG A 13 13.07 10.53 23.45
C ARG A 13 11.68 10.08 23.00
N HIS A 14 10.95 10.91 22.25
CA HIS A 14 9.69 10.54 21.62
C HIS A 14 9.88 9.58 20.45
N PHE A 15 10.93 9.72 19.64
CA PHE A 15 11.27 8.77 18.58
C PHE A 15 11.64 7.38 19.11
N ARG A 16 12.23 7.29 20.31
CA ARG A 16 12.44 5.99 20.99
C ARG A 16 11.14 5.33 21.47
N LEU A 17 10.09 6.12 21.71
CA LEU A 17 8.75 5.59 22.05
C LEU A 17 7.97 5.17 20.81
N PHE A 18 8.30 5.74 19.65
CA PHE A 18 7.83 5.24 18.37
C PHE A 18 8.68 4.03 17.98
N ASP A 19 8.21 2.84 18.29
CA ASP A 19 8.78 1.63 17.72
C ASP A 19 8.64 1.72 16.18
N PRO A 20 9.75 1.93 15.43
CA PRO A 20 9.68 1.98 13.98
C PRO A 20 9.17 0.65 13.43
N GLY A 21 9.28 -0.45 14.18
CA GLY A 21 8.69 -1.75 13.85
C GLY A 21 7.18 -1.69 13.70
N ASN A 22 6.47 -0.96 14.55
CA ASN A 22 5.00 -0.85 14.49
C ASN A 22 4.49 0.04 13.34
N THR A 23 5.36 0.84 12.72
CA THR A 23 5.02 1.76 11.62
C THR A 23 5.75 1.45 10.31
N SER A 24 6.73 0.55 10.33
CA SER A 24 7.51 0.11 9.17
C SER A 24 6.68 -0.78 8.24
N VAL A 25 6.91 -0.67 6.95
CA VAL A 25 6.37 -1.61 5.95
C VAL A 25 7.01 -3.00 6.08
N SER A 26 8.10 -3.09 6.85
CA SER A 26 8.92 -4.28 7.08
C SER A 26 8.94 -4.66 8.58
N ILE A 27 7.80 -4.63 9.26
CA ILE A 27 7.66 -5.04 10.68
C ILE A 27 8.33 -6.38 10.97
N VAL A 28 8.18 -7.34 10.04
CA VAL A 28 8.78 -8.66 10.19
C VAL A 28 10.30 -8.63 10.03
N ASP A 29 10.83 -7.82 9.12
CA ASP A 29 12.29 -7.69 8.99
C ASP A 29 12.88 -6.98 10.21
N ASP A 30 12.15 -6.01 10.75
CA ASP A 30 12.52 -5.31 11.97
C ASP A 30 12.49 -6.27 13.16
N PHE A 31 11.45 -7.09 13.31
CA PHE A 31 11.42 -8.16 14.30
C PHE A 31 12.57 -9.16 14.11
N ILE A 32 12.86 -9.60 12.88
CA ILE A 32 13.97 -10.52 12.60
C ILE A 32 15.31 -9.91 13.01
N LEU A 33 15.54 -8.65 12.67
CA LEU A 33 16.83 -7.97 12.87
C LEU A 33 17.02 -7.40 14.26
N ASN A 34 15.97 -6.82 14.84
CA ASN A 34 15.99 -6.04 16.05
C ASN A 34 15.36 -6.74 17.24
N GLY A 35 14.48 -7.72 16.99
CA GLY A 35 13.66 -8.33 18.04
C GLY A 35 12.62 -7.33 18.52
N ASP A 36 12.36 -7.32 19.82
CA ASP A 36 11.55 -6.28 20.43
C ASP A 36 12.41 -5.09 20.88
N MET A 37 12.07 -3.90 20.39
CA MET A 37 12.69 -2.64 20.82
C MET A 37 11.87 -1.93 21.92
N SER A 38 10.67 -2.45 22.23
CA SER A 38 9.72 -1.83 23.16
C SER A 38 9.84 -2.33 24.62
N GLY A 39 10.51 -3.47 24.85
CA GLY A 39 10.77 -4.03 26.18
C GLY A 39 9.68 -4.99 26.70
N ASP A 40 8.82 -5.50 25.83
CA ASP A 40 7.88 -6.59 26.06
C ASP A 40 8.62 -7.95 26.16
N GLU A 41 8.67 -8.47 27.38
CA GLU A 41 9.31 -9.75 27.71
C GLU A 41 8.73 -10.94 26.92
N GLN A 42 7.45 -10.91 26.53
CA GLN A 42 6.85 -12.01 25.78
C GLN A 42 7.37 -12.05 24.35
N VAL A 43 7.52 -10.89 23.73
CA VAL A 43 8.02 -10.75 22.35
C VAL A 43 9.52 -11.05 22.30
N GLU A 44 10.28 -10.62 23.31
CA GLU A 44 11.71 -10.93 23.45
C GLU A 44 11.96 -12.44 23.64
N GLN A 45 11.14 -13.11 24.45
CA GLN A 45 11.20 -14.56 24.62
C GLN A 45 10.86 -15.30 23.31
N LEU A 46 9.83 -14.85 22.58
CA LEU A 46 9.43 -15.43 21.30
C LEU A 46 10.51 -15.24 20.23
N HIS A 47 11.14 -14.07 20.17
CA HIS A 47 12.29 -13.84 19.31
C HIS A 47 13.46 -14.76 19.66
N SER A 48 13.80 -14.86 20.94
CA SER A 48 14.88 -15.71 21.44
C SER A 48 14.64 -17.20 21.18
N GLN A 49 13.38 -17.65 21.17
CA GLN A 49 13.01 -19.03 20.82
C GLN A 49 13.25 -19.33 19.34
N ILE A 50 12.85 -18.42 18.44
CA ILE A 50 12.97 -18.59 16.98
C ILE A 50 14.41 -18.35 16.51
N PHE A 51 15.07 -17.33 17.07
CA PHE A 51 16.41 -16.86 16.69
C PHE A 51 17.42 -17.09 17.80
N ASN A 52 17.39 -18.29 18.40
CA ASN A 52 18.34 -18.72 19.40
C ASN A 52 19.79 -18.80 18.86
N ASN A 53 20.75 -18.97 19.77
CA ASN A 53 22.17 -19.08 19.42
C ASN A 53 22.49 -20.30 18.52
N ASP A 54 21.59 -21.27 18.39
CA ASP A 54 21.79 -22.48 17.57
C ASP A 54 21.67 -22.19 16.06
N LEU A 55 21.01 -21.09 15.69
CA LEU A 55 20.94 -20.62 14.30
C LEU A 55 22.33 -20.20 13.79
N ASP A 56 23.22 -19.83 14.71
CA ASP A 56 24.56 -19.35 14.43
C ASP A 56 25.59 -20.49 14.53
N MET A 57 25.46 -21.49 13.64
CA MET A 57 26.41 -22.60 13.49
C MET A 57 27.86 -22.13 13.18
N LEU A 58 28.07 -20.82 12.99
CA LEU A 58 29.35 -20.16 12.73
C LEU A 58 29.79 -19.27 13.92
N PHE A 59 29.52 -19.67 15.16
CA PHE A 59 30.03 -19.01 16.38
C PHE A 59 29.65 -17.51 16.50
N GLY A 60 28.39 -17.16 16.29
CA GLY A 60 27.95 -15.76 16.48
C GLY A 60 28.19 -14.86 15.25
N PHE A 61 28.42 -15.43 14.07
CA PHE A 61 28.60 -14.70 12.80
C PHE A 61 27.43 -13.77 12.50
N PHE A 62 26.19 -14.26 12.59
CA PHE A 62 25.00 -13.47 12.31
C PHE A 62 24.75 -12.44 13.40
N LYS A 63 24.93 -12.80 14.67
CA LYS A 63 24.80 -11.86 15.79
C LYS A 63 25.80 -10.70 15.66
N LYS A 64 27.03 -11.00 15.24
CA LYS A 64 28.06 -10.01 14.97
C LYS A 64 27.69 -9.10 13.80
N HIS A 65 27.20 -9.65 12.69
CA HIS A 65 26.77 -8.86 11.53
C HIS A 65 25.54 -7.99 11.82
N ILE A 66 24.58 -8.46 12.61
CA ILE A 66 23.45 -7.65 13.07
C ILE A 66 23.93 -6.51 13.97
N ASN A 67 24.79 -6.80 14.94
CA ASN A 67 25.36 -5.75 15.81
C ASN A 67 26.17 -4.72 15.02
N LEU A 68 26.94 -5.17 14.03
CA LEU A 68 27.67 -4.28 13.13
C LEU A 68 26.71 -3.44 12.28
N TYR A 69 25.68 -4.04 11.68
CA TYR A 69 24.64 -3.31 10.95
C TYR A 69 23.97 -2.22 11.81
N ARG A 70 23.68 -2.51 13.08
CA ARG A 70 23.05 -1.58 14.03
C ARG A 70 23.98 -0.44 14.45
N THR A 71 25.29 -0.69 14.54
CA THR A 71 26.27 0.28 15.09
C THR A 71 27.06 1.01 14.00
N HIS A 72 27.23 0.40 12.84
CA HIS A 72 28.07 0.84 11.74
C HIS A 72 27.31 0.65 10.41
N HIS A 73 26.85 1.74 9.80
CA HIS A 73 26.13 1.70 8.52
C HIS A 73 27.08 1.48 7.32
N ARG A 74 27.82 0.37 7.28
CA ARG A 74 28.69 0.01 6.15
C ARG A 74 27.92 -0.79 5.08
N GLU A 75 27.99 -0.35 3.83
CA GLU A 75 27.21 -0.93 2.71
C GLU A 75 27.50 -2.41 2.46
N ASP A 76 28.73 -2.89 2.67
CA ASP A 76 29.08 -4.28 2.35
C ASP A 76 28.50 -5.28 3.35
N GLU A 77 28.32 -4.88 4.61
CA GLU A 77 27.70 -5.72 5.64
C GLU A 77 26.18 -5.78 5.47
N GLN A 78 25.57 -4.70 4.99
CA GLN A 78 24.17 -4.68 4.58
C GLN A 78 23.90 -5.71 3.49
N LYS A 79 24.75 -5.79 2.45
CA LYS A 79 24.58 -6.77 1.36
C LYS A 79 24.60 -8.21 1.87
N VAL A 80 25.48 -8.53 2.82
CA VAL A 80 25.56 -9.87 3.43
C VAL A 80 24.28 -10.18 4.20
N LEU A 81 23.82 -9.26 5.04
CA LEU A 81 22.60 -9.41 5.83
C LEU A 81 21.35 -9.61 4.93
N PHE A 82 21.18 -8.75 3.93
CA PHE A 82 20.05 -8.82 2.99
C PHE A 82 20.09 -10.07 2.11
N LYS A 83 21.27 -10.63 1.81
CA LYS A 83 21.40 -11.93 1.13
C LYS A 83 20.78 -13.09 1.93
N TYR A 84 20.84 -13.02 3.26
CA TYR A 84 20.32 -14.07 4.14
C TYR A 84 18.87 -13.83 4.60
N MET A 85 18.34 -12.60 4.44
CA MET A 85 16.95 -12.27 4.81
C MET A 85 15.88 -13.24 4.32
N PRO A 86 15.91 -13.73 3.06
CA PRO A 86 14.93 -14.71 2.61
C PRO A 86 14.91 -15.99 3.46
N ARG A 87 16.06 -16.41 4.00
CA ARG A 87 16.17 -17.59 4.86
C ARG A 87 15.62 -17.33 6.25
N PHE A 88 15.88 -16.16 6.82
CA PHE A 88 15.32 -15.78 8.12
C PHE A 88 13.80 -15.62 8.08
N ARG A 89 13.25 -14.99 7.03
CA ARG A 89 11.80 -14.91 6.80
C ARG A 89 11.16 -16.30 6.69
N ARG A 90 11.83 -17.23 5.99
CA ARG A 90 11.37 -18.63 5.88
C ARG A 90 11.37 -19.33 7.23
N LYS A 91 12.43 -19.17 8.03
CA LYS A 91 12.51 -19.73 9.39
C LYS A 91 11.35 -19.20 10.26
N TYR A 92 11.19 -17.88 10.29
CA TYR A 92 10.11 -17.20 10.99
C TYR A 92 8.72 -17.74 10.60
N PHE A 93 8.46 -17.91 9.30
CA PHE A 93 7.19 -18.45 8.80
C PHE A 93 6.85 -19.84 9.35
N PHE A 94 7.83 -20.74 9.39
CA PHE A 94 7.62 -22.13 9.80
C PHE A 94 7.61 -22.31 11.33
N GLU A 95 8.35 -21.50 12.07
CA GLU A 95 8.57 -21.71 13.50
C GLU A 95 7.62 -20.93 14.42
N ILE A 96 6.97 -19.86 13.95
CA ILE A 96 6.04 -19.07 14.79
C ILE A 96 4.74 -19.78 15.19
N GLY A 97 4.57 -21.05 14.80
CA GLY A 97 3.39 -21.86 15.09
C GLY A 97 2.14 -21.39 14.32
N SER A 98 1.05 -22.16 14.41
CA SER A 98 -0.24 -21.84 13.76
C SER A 98 -1.09 -20.84 14.52
N GLN A 99 -0.66 -20.42 15.72
CA GLN A 99 -1.43 -19.54 16.60
C GLN A 99 -1.28 -18.05 16.27
N VAL A 100 -0.27 -17.66 15.47
CA VAL A 100 -0.04 -16.27 15.05
C VAL A 100 -0.20 -16.15 13.53
N ASN A 101 -1.42 -16.41 13.03
CA ASN A 101 -1.71 -16.30 11.60
C ASN A 101 -1.49 -14.87 11.09
N ASP A 102 -1.76 -13.86 11.92
CA ASP A 102 -1.66 -12.44 11.56
C ASP A 102 -0.22 -12.02 11.18
N THR A 103 0.83 -12.60 11.79
CA THR A 103 2.23 -12.30 11.41
C THR A 103 2.71 -13.03 10.16
N ARG A 104 2.10 -14.16 9.80
CA ARG A 104 2.34 -14.80 8.50
C ARG A 104 1.79 -13.95 7.35
N GLU A 105 0.69 -13.24 7.59
CA GLU A 105 0.12 -12.30 6.63
C GLU A 105 1.11 -11.15 6.32
N LEU A 106 1.87 -10.71 7.34
CA LEU A 106 2.87 -9.63 7.22
C LEU A 106 4.13 -10.03 6.43
N LEU A 107 4.38 -11.33 6.23
CA LEU A 107 5.47 -11.82 5.38
C LEU A 107 5.15 -11.71 3.88
N ILE A 108 3.87 -11.49 3.54
CA ILE A 108 3.44 -11.29 2.15
C ILE A 108 3.76 -9.84 1.78
N PRO A 109 4.42 -9.57 0.63
CA PRO A 109 4.79 -8.22 0.22
C PRO A 109 3.59 -7.31 -0.13
N TYR A 110 2.37 -7.83 -0.05
CA TYR A 110 1.11 -7.17 -0.37
C TYR A 110 0.31 -6.94 0.91
N ARG A 111 0.26 -5.68 1.37
CA ARG A 111 -0.42 -5.26 2.61
C ARG A 111 -1.91 -5.54 2.55
N TYR A 112 -2.50 -5.47 1.36
CA TYR A 112 -3.94 -5.65 1.17
C TYR A 112 -4.30 -7.01 0.56
N PHE A 113 -3.39 -7.99 0.62
CA PHE A 113 -3.61 -9.33 0.05
C PHE A 113 -4.91 -10.00 0.53
N TYR A 114 -5.15 -10.04 1.84
CA TYR A 114 -6.36 -10.67 2.38
C TYR A 114 -7.62 -9.86 2.08
N ARG A 115 -7.51 -8.53 1.97
CA ARG A 115 -8.63 -7.69 1.48
C ARG A 115 -8.95 -8.00 0.02
N PHE A 116 -7.93 -8.24 -0.80
CA PHE A 116 -8.09 -8.65 -2.19
C PHE A 116 -8.77 -10.01 -2.29
N LEU A 117 -8.29 -11.03 -1.57
CA LEU A 117 -8.90 -12.36 -1.55
C LEU A 117 -10.37 -12.31 -1.12
N LYS A 118 -10.70 -11.54 -0.08
CA LYS A 118 -12.09 -11.33 0.35
C LYS A 118 -12.91 -10.65 -0.75
N ALA A 119 -12.37 -9.62 -1.40
CA ALA A 119 -13.05 -8.92 -2.48
C ALA A 119 -13.30 -9.76 -3.75
N LEU A 120 -12.53 -10.82 -3.99
CA LEU A 120 -12.77 -11.72 -5.12
C LEU A 120 -14.07 -12.51 -4.98
N ASN A 121 -14.43 -12.88 -3.74
CA ASN A 121 -15.51 -13.84 -3.46
C ASN A 121 -16.71 -13.23 -2.72
N ASP A 122 -16.58 -12.03 -2.16
CA ASP A 122 -17.61 -11.40 -1.32
C ASP A 122 -18.03 -10.02 -1.85
N LYS A 123 -19.33 -9.88 -2.14
CA LYS A 123 -19.96 -8.63 -2.57
C LYS A 123 -19.91 -7.55 -1.50
N GLN A 124 -19.98 -7.92 -0.22
CA GLN A 124 -19.90 -6.95 0.88
C GLN A 124 -18.47 -6.39 0.97
N ALA A 125 -17.46 -7.26 0.85
CA ALA A 125 -16.07 -6.84 0.74
C ALA A 125 -15.87 -5.90 -0.47
N GLN A 126 -16.42 -6.23 -1.65
CA GLN A 126 -16.38 -5.38 -2.85
C GLN A 126 -17.02 -3.99 -2.62
N TYR A 127 -18.14 -3.92 -1.89
CA TYR A 127 -18.76 -2.66 -1.52
C TYR A 127 -17.84 -1.81 -0.64
N ASN A 128 -17.22 -2.43 0.39
CA ASN A 128 -16.35 -1.74 1.33
C ASN A 128 -15.07 -1.18 0.67
N ILE A 129 -14.47 -1.93 -0.26
CA ILE A 129 -13.25 -1.46 -0.97
C ILE A 129 -13.54 -0.42 -2.05
N ARG A 130 -14.81 -0.26 -2.47
CA ARG A 130 -15.16 0.60 -3.61
C ARG A 130 -14.75 2.04 -3.39
N LYS A 131 -14.97 2.58 -2.19
CA LYS A 131 -14.59 3.95 -1.84
C LYS A 131 -13.06 4.14 -1.88
N ASP A 132 -12.32 3.15 -1.38
CA ASP A 132 -10.86 3.18 -1.41
C ASP A 132 -10.34 3.15 -2.86
N LEU A 133 -10.91 2.30 -3.71
CA LEU A 133 -10.55 2.23 -5.13
C LEU A 133 -10.84 3.53 -5.87
N ILE A 134 -12.00 4.15 -5.64
CA ILE A 134 -12.35 5.46 -6.23
C ILE A 134 -11.36 6.53 -5.77
N SER A 135 -11.02 6.56 -4.48
CA SER A 135 -10.04 7.51 -3.95
C SER A 135 -8.66 7.31 -4.58
N GLY A 136 -8.22 6.06 -4.75
CA GLY A 136 -6.99 5.72 -5.45
C GLY A 136 -7.00 6.17 -6.90
N LEU A 137 -8.08 5.89 -7.64
CA LEU A 137 -8.26 6.31 -9.03
C LEU A 137 -8.26 7.83 -9.17
N ASN A 138 -9.00 8.56 -8.33
CA ASN A 138 -9.05 10.03 -8.36
C ASN A 138 -7.67 10.65 -8.15
N ARG A 139 -6.87 10.10 -7.23
CA ARG A 139 -5.49 10.54 -6.99
C ARG A 139 -4.58 10.28 -8.18
N ILE A 140 -4.74 9.16 -8.87
CA ILE A 140 -3.94 8.84 -10.08
C ILE A 140 -4.38 9.70 -11.26
N PHE A 141 -5.68 9.85 -11.48
CA PHE A 141 -6.24 10.60 -12.60
C PHE A 141 -5.85 12.07 -12.56
N SER A 142 -5.93 12.69 -11.38
CA SER A 142 -5.55 14.09 -11.15
C SER A 142 -4.05 14.28 -10.89
N LYS A 143 -3.33 13.25 -10.44
CA LYS A 143 -1.98 13.35 -9.85
C LYS A 143 -1.93 14.34 -8.66
N LYS A 144 -3.06 14.61 -8.02
CA LYS A 144 -3.22 15.55 -6.91
C LYS A 144 -3.91 14.89 -5.71
N LEU A 145 -3.80 15.52 -4.55
CA LEU A 145 -4.53 15.11 -3.35
C LEU A 145 -5.97 15.61 -3.43
N VAL A 146 -6.88 14.78 -3.92
CA VAL A 146 -8.32 15.07 -3.95
C VAL A 146 -8.93 14.86 -2.57
N SER A 147 -9.90 15.69 -2.21
CA SER A 147 -10.62 15.58 -0.94
C SER A 147 -11.25 14.20 -0.75
N LYS A 148 -11.23 13.70 0.50
CA LYS A 148 -11.89 12.43 0.87
C LYS A 148 -13.42 12.57 0.98
N SER A 149 -13.95 13.79 0.96
CA SER A 149 -15.40 14.05 0.84
C SER A 149 -15.92 13.59 -0.52
N GLU A 150 -15.08 13.63 -1.55
CA GLU A 150 -15.44 13.22 -2.89
C GLU A 150 -15.58 11.70 -2.98
N THR A 151 -16.83 11.26 -3.11
CA THR A 151 -17.18 9.83 -3.26
C THR A 151 -17.38 9.43 -4.72
N GLN A 152 -17.37 10.40 -5.63
CA GLN A 152 -17.53 10.18 -7.07
C GLN A 152 -16.17 9.92 -7.71
N LEU A 153 -16.15 9.11 -8.75
CA LEU A 153 -14.99 8.94 -9.62
C LEU A 153 -14.95 10.14 -10.58
N LEU A 154 -13.92 10.96 -10.45
CA LEU A 154 -13.73 12.17 -11.24
C LEU A 154 -12.83 11.84 -12.42
N VAL A 155 -13.39 11.85 -13.62
CA VAL A 155 -12.65 11.61 -14.86
C VAL A 155 -12.00 12.91 -15.29
N VAL A 156 -10.68 12.99 -15.11
CA VAL A 156 -9.93 14.26 -15.19
C VAL A 156 -8.85 14.19 -16.27
N ASN A 157 -8.73 15.24 -17.07
CA ASN A 157 -7.67 15.37 -18.07
C ASN A 157 -6.37 15.94 -17.47
N GLU A 158 -5.34 16.18 -18.29
CA GLU A 158 -4.06 16.70 -17.81
C GLU A 158 -4.13 18.13 -17.25
N HIS A 159 -5.17 18.89 -17.64
CA HIS A 159 -5.42 20.27 -17.19
C HIS A 159 -6.35 20.35 -15.99
N LEU A 160 -6.61 19.23 -15.31
CA LEU A 160 -7.51 19.14 -14.16
C LEU A 160 -8.99 19.42 -14.47
N MET A 161 -9.38 19.46 -15.75
CA MET A 161 -10.79 19.53 -16.15
C MET A 161 -11.47 18.19 -15.93
N ILE A 162 -12.62 18.24 -15.28
CA ILE A 162 -13.49 17.10 -15.03
C ILE A 162 -14.42 16.94 -16.23
N HIS A 163 -14.22 15.86 -16.98
CA HIS A 163 -15.10 15.50 -18.10
C HIS A 163 -16.36 14.80 -17.63
N GLN A 164 -16.27 14.03 -16.55
CA GLN A 164 -17.40 13.29 -16.00
C GLN A 164 -17.21 13.04 -14.51
N ALA A 165 -18.28 13.22 -13.73
CA ALA A 165 -18.34 12.81 -12.33
C ALA A 165 -19.26 11.58 -12.22
N ILE A 166 -18.66 10.44 -11.86
CA ILE A 166 -19.32 9.13 -11.90
C ILE A 166 -19.66 8.69 -10.47
N SER A 167 -20.94 8.48 -10.19
CA SER A 167 -21.38 8.04 -8.86
C SER A 167 -20.84 6.65 -8.52
N HIS A 168 -20.46 6.44 -7.26
CA HIS A 168 -19.98 5.15 -6.76
C HIS A 168 -20.96 4.00 -7.02
N SER A 169 -22.27 4.25 -7.13
CA SER A 169 -23.28 3.22 -7.42
C SER A 169 -23.18 2.65 -8.84
N SER A 170 -22.68 3.45 -9.79
CA SER A 170 -22.51 3.04 -11.20
C SER A 170 -21.28 2.16 -11.45
N LEU A 171 -20.33 2.13 -10.50
CA LEU A 171 -19.19 1.22 -10.52
C LEU A 171 -19.66 -0.22 -10.25
N LYS A 172 -19.53 -1.10 -11.24
CA LYS A 172 -19.92 -2.52 -11.14
C LYS A 172 -18.69 -3.40 -11.08
N PHE A 173 -18.67 -4.35 -10.15
CA PHE A 173 -17.66 -5.39 -10.08
C PHE A 173 -18.17 -6.59 -10.88
N LYS A 174 -17.40 -6.98 -11.89
CA LYS A 174 -17.61 -8.18 -12.70
C LYS A 174 -16.59 -9.22 -12.27
N GLU A 175 -17.09 -10.29 -11.68
CA GLU A 175 -16.27 -11.44 -11.32
C GLU A 175 -15.95 -12.26 -12.58
N ILE A 176 -14.68 -12.62 -12.74
CA ILE A 176 -14.27 -13.58 -13.76
C ILE A 176 -14.35 -14.94 -13.10
N LYS A 177 -15.31 -15.76 -13.52
CA LYS A 177 -15.46 -17.11 -12.99
C LYS A 177 -14.16 -17.90 -13.23
N GLY A 178 -13.76 -18.65 -12.21
CA GLY A 178 -12.73 -19.66 -12.34
C GLY A 178 -13.08 -20.64 -13.46
N ARG A 179 -12.04 -21.21 -14.06
CA ARG A 179 -12.18 -22.20 -15.12
C ARG A 179 -11.71 -23.53 -14.55
N ASP A 180 -12.67 -24.36 -14.16
CA ASP A 180 -12.41 -25.68 -13.58
C ASP A 180 -11.75 -26.65 -14.58
N ASP A 181 -11.85 -26.34 -15.88
CA ASP A 181 -11.25 -27.14 -16.95
C ASP A 181 -9.72 -26.99 -17.06
N ILE A 182 -9.16 -25.92 -16.48
CA ILE A 182 -7.71 -25.63 -16.50
C ILE A 182 -7.17 -25.33 -15.09
N ASP A 183 -7.87 -25.76 -14.03
CA ASP A 183 -7.54 -25.47 -12.63
C ASP A 183 -7.26 -23.97 -12.35
N TYR A 184 -7.96 -23.09 -13.07
CA TYR A 184 -7.75 -21.64 -12.95
C TYR A 184 -8.65 -21.06 -11.87
N LEU A 185 -8.04 -20.77 -10.72
CA LEU A 185 -8.68 -20.02 -9.64
C LEU A 185 -8.81 -18.54 -10.00
N GLN A 186 -9.90 -17.91 -9.55
CA GLN A 186 -10.14 -16.49 -9.76
C GLN A 186 -9.00 -15.67 -9.13
N SER A 187 -8.28 -14.93 -9.97
CA SER A 187 -7.13 -14.11 -9.56
C SER A 187 -7.29 -12.62 -9.88
N LYS A 188 -8.47 -12.24 -10.36
CA LYS A 188 -8.81 -10.87 -10.78
C LYS A 188 -10.31 -10.63 -10.81
N PHE A 189 -10.67 -9.35 -10.77
CA PHE A 189 -12.02 -8.88 -11.06
C PHE A 189 -11.97 -7.70 -12.04
N ILE A 190 -13.07 -7.44 -12.73
CA ILE A 190 -13.19 -6.31 -13.64
C ILE A 190 -14.02 -5.22 -12.96
N LEU A 191 -13.45 -4.02 -12.86
CA LEU A 191 -14.18 -2.83 -12.49
C LEU A 191 -14.77 -2.21 -13.76
N GLN A 192 -16.09 -2.28 -13.91
CA GLN A 192 -16.80 -1.76 -15.07
C GLN A 192 -17.47 -0.42 -14.76
N VAL A 193 -17.25 0.55 -15.65
CA VAL A 193 -17.81 1.91 -15.58
C VAL A 193 -18.18 2.36 -16.98
N ASN A 194 -19.46 2.71 -17.22
CA ASN A 194 -19.95 3.23 -18.51
C ASN A 194 -19.50 2.42 -19.74
N GLY A 195 -19.40 1.09 -19.61
CA GLY A 195 -18.94 0.20 -20.69
C GLY A 195 -17.41 0.00 -20.74
N CYS A 196 -16.62 0.90 -20.15
CA CYS A 196 -15.18 0.74 -19.98
C CYS A 196 -14.87 -0.28 -18.87
N ASN A 197 -13.77 -1.03 -19.04
CA ASN A 197 -13.40 -2.10 -18.12
C ASN A 197 -11.96 -1.89 -17.63
N LEU A 198 -11.77 -1.90 -16.32
CA LEU A 198 -10.47 -1.94 -15.68
C LEU A 198 -10.25 -3.32 -15.09
N GLU A 199 -9.24 -4.04 -15.57
CA GLU A 199 -8.84 -5.30 -14.96
C GLU A 199 -8.05 -5.06 -13.67
N VAL A 200 -8.58 -5.53 -12.54
CA VAL A 200 -7.98 -5.35 -11.22
C VAL A 200 -7.42 -6.69 -10.74
N GLN A 201 -6.12 -6.87 -10.99
CA GLN A 201 -5.30 -7.92 -10.39
C GLN A 201 -4.70 -7.45 -9.06
N LEU A 202 -4.11 -8.37 -8.27
CA LEU A 202 -3.50 -8.05 -6.98
C LEU A 202 -2.53 -6.85 -7.01
N PRO A 203 -1.59 -6.71 -7.98
CA PRO A 203 -0.71 -5.55 -8.04
C PRO A 203 -1.45 -4.22 -8.27
N VAL A 204 -2.47 -4.22 -9.15
CA VAL A 204 -3.31 -3.04 -9.42
C VAL A 204 -4.11 -2.66 -8.18
N PHE A 205 -4.69 -3.66 -7.50
CA PHE A 205 -5.43 -3.48 -6.27
C PHE A 205 -4.56 -2.89 -5.15
N GLU A 206 -3.40 -3.50 -4.91
CA GLU A 206 -2.44 -3.04 -3.91
C GLU A 206 -2.00 -1.59 -4.19
N TYR A 207 -1.68 -1.28 -5.45
CA TYR A 207 -1.30 0.06 -5.89
C TYR A 207 -2.37 1.10 -5.55
N LEU A 208 -3.62 0.84 -5.97
CA LEU A 208 -4.75 1.73 -5.75
C LEU A 208 -5.02 1.97 -4.26
N LEU A 209 -5.03 0.91 -3.44
CA LEU A 209 -5.28 1.04 -2.01
C LEU A 209 -4.13 1.73 -1.27
N ARG A 210 -2.87 1.54 -1.69
CA ARG A 210 -1.75 2.29 -1.10
C ARG A 210 -1.87 3.76 -1.41
N ILE A 211 -2.13 4.12 -2.66
CA ILE A 211 -2.30 5.51 -3.07
C ILE A 211 -3.50 6.14 -2.36
N ALA A 212 -4.63 5.45 -2.24
CA ALA A 212 -5.80 5.94 -1.51
C ALA A 212 -5.46 6.29 -0.04
N ASN A 213 -4.59 5.50 0.58
CA ASN A 213 -4.15 5.69 1.96
C ASN A 213 -2.88 6.54 2.12
N GLY A 214 -2.37 7.15 1.04
CA GLY A 214 -1.20 8.04 1.08
C GLY A 214 0.16 7.32 1.16
N GLY A 215 0.18 6.00 0.93
CA GLY A 215 1.40 5.22 0.87
C GLY A 215 2.08 5.31 -0.51
N LEU A 216 3.39 5.05 -0.52
CA LEU A 216 4.17 4.90 -1.73
C LEU A 216 4.15 3.43 -2.19
N PHE A 217 4.09 3.21 -3.51
CA PHE A 217 4.29 1.89 -4.10
C PHE A 217 5.22 2.02 -5.29
N VAL A 218 6.32 1.26 -5.24
CA VAL A 218 7.42 1.38 -6.20
C VAL A 218 7.42 0.20 -7.18
N THR A 219 6.95 -0.97 -6.75
CA THR A 219 6.99 -2.20 -7.54
C THR A 219 5.92 -2.19 -8.63
N LEU A 220 6.28 -2.47 -9.90
CA LEU A 220 5.34 -2.52 -11.03
C LEU A 220 4.48 -1.25 -11.26
N LYS A 221 4.91 -0.11 -10.69
CA LYS A 221 4.20 1.16 -10.79
C LYS A 221 3.90 1.54 -12.24
N GLN A 222 4.89 1.41 -13.12
CA GLN A 222 4.78 1.84 -14.51
C GLN A 222 3.69 1.07 -15.26
N ASP A 223 3.67 -0.26 -15.15
CA ASP A 223 2.69 -1.10 -15.83
C ASP A 223 1.26 -0.82 -15.32
N VAL A 224 1.12 -0.64 -14.00
CA VAL A 224 -0.17 -0.31 -13.39
C VAL A 224 -0.65 1.08 -13.82
N GLU A 225 0.23 2.08 -13.86
CA GLU A 225 -0.13 3.43 -14.31
C GLU A 225 -0.51 3.46 -15.80
N ILE A 226 0.16 2.70 -16.66
CA ILE A 226 -0.22 2.57 -18.08
C ILE A 226 -1.64 2.02 -18.21
N LEU A 227 -1.94 0.95 -17.47
CA LEU A 227 -3.27 0.32 -17.47
C LEU A 227 -4.35 1.28 -16.96
N ILE A 228 -4.09 1.99 -15.87
CA ILE A 228 -5.04 2.95 -15.28
C ILE A 228 -5.21 4.18 -16.18
N ASN A 229 -4.14 4.68 -16.81
CA ASN A 229 -4.23 5.81 -17.74
C ASN A 229 -4.96 5.44 -19.03
N THR A 230 -4.77 4.21 -19.54
CA THR A 230 -5.56 3.71 -20.68
C THR A 230 -7.05 3.70 -20.32
N PHE A 231 -7.40 3.17 -19.15
CA PHE A 231 -8.78 3.20 -18.65
C PHE A 231 -9.33 4.63 -18.49
N LYS A 232 -8.52 5.56 -17.95
CA LYS A 232 -8.88 6.99 -17.87
C LYS A 232 -9.19 7.58 -19.25
N ASN A 233 -8.33 7.32 -20.22
CA ASN A 233 -8.47 7.86 -21.58
C ASN A 233 -9.71 7.28 -22.29
N GLU A 234 -10.04 6.00 -22.05
CA GLU A 234 -11.29 5.41 -22.54
C GLU A 234 -12.53 6.09 -21.92
N LEU A 235 -12.49 6.40 -20.62
CA LEU A 235 -13.57 7.16 -19.97
C LEU A 235 -13.70 8.57 -20.53
N ILE A 236 -12.59 9.29 -20.75
CA ILE A 236 -12.60 10.63 -21.38
C ILE A 236 -13.15 10.56 -22.80
N LYS A 237 -12.77 9.54 -23.56
CA LYS A 237 -13.26 9.36 -24.94
C LYS A 237 -14.77 9.13 -24.99
N ASN A 238 -15.33 8.48 -23.98
CA ASN A 238 -16.75 8.13 -23.89
C ASN A 238 -17.57 9.14 -23.07
N SER A 239 -16.97 10.24 -22.63
CA SER A 239 -17.66 11.31 -21.90
C SER A 239 -18.04 12.45 -22.82
N ASP A 240 -19.28 12.91 -22.72
CA ASP A 240 -19.74 14.15 -23.33
C ASP A 240 -19.47 15.29 -22.37
N VAL A 241 -18.79 16.33 -22.84
CA VAL A 241 -18.52 17.55 -22.06
C VAL A 241 -19.69 18.51 -22.24
N ASP A 242 -20.15 19.12 -21.15
CA ASP A 242 -21.14 20.19 -21.22
C ASP A 242 -20.55 21.43 -21.89
N GLU A 243 -21.18 21.92 -22.96
CA GLU A 243 -20.72 23.09 -23.71
C GLU A 243 -20.85 24.39 -22.90
N TYR A 244 -21.69 24.41 -21.87
CA TYR A 244 -22.04 25.60 -21.10
C TYR A 244 -21.47 25.61 -19.68
N GLN A 245 -20.91 24.48 -19.21
CA GLN A 245 -20.35 24.35 -17.87
C GLN A 245 -18.97 23.71 -17.88
N LEU A 246 -17.97 24.46 -17.41
CA LEU A 246 -16.63 23.96 -17.20
C LEU A 246 -16.46 23.52 -15.74
N THR A 247 -16.29 22.22 -15.52
CA THR A 247 -15.97 21.69 -14.18
C THR A 247 -14.47 21.41 -14.08
N VAL A 248 -13.79 21.95 -13.08
CA VAL A 248 -12.33 21.80 -12.86
C VAL A 248 -12.03 21.39 -11.42
N LEU A 249 -10.95 20.64 -11.21
CA LEU A 249 -10.37 20.43 -9.89
C LEU A 249 -9.45 21.61 -9.55
N ALA A 250 -9.83 22.40 -8.55
CA ALA A 250 -9.01 23.49 -8.02
C ALA A 250 -8.58 23.21 -6.58
N LEU A 251 -7.48 23.83 -6.17
CA LEU A 251 -6.97 23.72 -4.79
C LEU A 251 -7.85 24.56 -3.87
N ASP A 252 -8.41 23.92 -2.84
CA ASP A 252 -9.01 24.62 -1.71
C ASP A 252 -7.90 25.07 -0.75
N ASN A 253 -7.80 26.38 -0.54
CA ASN A 253 -6.75 26.99 0.27
C ASN A 253 -6.93 26.72 1.77
N ASP A 254 -8.15 26.41 2.23
CA ASP A 254 -8.42 26.17 3.64
C ASP A 254 -8.01 24.74 4.05
N THR A 255 -8.23 23.78 3.15
CA THR A 255 -8.00 22.35 3.42
C THR A 255 -6.74 21.80 2.77
N GLY A 256 -6.14 22.51 1.81
CA GLY A 256 -4.94 22.08 1.08
C GLY A 256 -5.18 20.88 0.16
N VAL A 257 -6.44 20.54 -0.14
CA VAL A 257 -6.84 19.46 -1.05
C VAL A 257 -7.57 20.00 -2.27
N TYR A 258 -7.60 19.22 -3.35
CA TYR A 258 -8.30 19.59 -4.56
C TYR A 258 -9.78 19.20 -4.49
N VAL A 259 -10.66 20.13 -4.86
CA VAL A 259 -12.12 19.97 -4.88
C VAL A 259 -12.70 20.40 -6.24
N PRO A 260 -13.85 19.83 -6.67
CA PRO A 260 -14.52 20.25 -7.89
C PRO A 260 -15.05 21.69 -7.79
N HIS A 261 -14.80 22.50 -8.81
CA HIS A 261 -15.37 23.83 -9.01
C HIS A 261 -16.05 23.90 -10.37
N ILE A 262 -17.24 24.49 -10.40
CA ILE A 262 -18.02 24.70 -11.62
C ILE A 262 -17.86 26.17 -12.03
N ILE A 263 -17.57 26.38 -13.31
CA ILE A 263 -17.45 27.68 -13.94
C ILE A 263 -18.47 27.70 -15.08
N ASP A 264 -19.47 28.57 -14.98
CA ASP A 264 -20.43 28.77 -16.06
C ASP A 264 -19.75 29.53 -17.20
N LEU A 265 -19.91 29.03 -18.42
CA LEU A 265 -19.38 29.64 -19.64
C LEU A 265 -20.44 30.58 -20.26
N PRO A 266 -20.00 31.66 -20.92
CA PRO A 266 -20.90 32.66 -21.52
C PRO A 266 -21.71 32.15 -22.70
#